data_AF-A0A7S4HV36-F1
#
_entry.id   AF-A0A7S4HV36-F1
#
_cell.length_a   1.000
_cell.length_b   1.000
_cell.length_c   1.000
_cell.angle_alpha   90.00
_cell.angle_beta   90.00
_cell.angle_gamma   90.00
#
_symmetry.space_group_name_H-M   'P 1'
#
loop_
_entity.id
_entity.type
_entity.pdbx_description
1 polymer ?
#
loop_
_entity_poly.entity_id
_entity_poly.type
_entity_poly.pdbx_seq_one_letter_code
_entity_poly.pdbx_strand_id
1 'polypeptide(L)'
;ETNLSLWCLWNFINVFYWQLRDMHHPDSPINVACMPDKYSTREDDEYGKAKIKGEVIQFMIRTAREFATRQAEPSDPSRVTRALISDMPYAAANGFWYRCAFNNDLKPCFSKTGREGTLYLFYSDNLNRWIINHSIETAGGAIASNRSDDFTSGWYCRAGWKVSPGITMTPISCPDAHNGKAIKVTGIPDNRKGEKSNGIY
;
A
#
# COMPACT_ATOMS: atom_id res chain seq x y z
N GLU A 1 -24.03 16.77 -13.35
CA GLU A 1 -22.83 17.57 -13.66
C GLU A 1 -22.18 17.99 -12.36
N THR A 2 -20.90 17.64 -12.15
CA THR A 2 -20.14 18.08 -10.98
C THR A 2 -19.81 19.56 -11.15
N ASN A 3 -20.49 20.42 -10.39
CA ASN A 3 -20.17 21.84 -10.36
C ASN A 3 -18.75 22.04 -9.81
N LEU A 4 -17.79 22.31 -10.70
CA LEU A 4 -16.44 22.71 -10.36
C LEU A 4 -16.50 24.10 -9.71
N SER A 5 -16.13 24.18 -8.42
CA SER A 5 -16.02 25.48 -7.77
C SER A 5 -14.83 26.27 -8.32
N LEU A 6 -14.93 27.60 -8.31
CA LEU A 6 -13.80 28.49 -8.62
C LEU A 6 -12.59 28.19 -7.73
N TRP A 7 -12.83 27.70 -6.52
CA TRP A 7 -11.81 27.28 -5.59
C TRP A 7 -11.08 26.02 -6.07
N CYS A 8 -11.78 25.01 -6.60
CA CYS A 8 -11.15 23.83 -7.21
C CYS A 8 -10.30 24.23 -8.42
N LEU A 9 -10.82 25.12 -9.27
CA LEU A 9 -10.07 25.64 -10.42
C LEU A 9 -8.81 26.38 -9.99
N TRP A 10 -8.91 27.22 -8.96
CA TRP A 10 -7.77 27.95 -8.40
C TRP A 10 -6.69 27.03 -7.83
N ASN A 11 -7.08 25.98 -7.11
CA ASN A 11 -6.10 25.01 -6.60
C ASN A 11 -5.44 24.20 -7.70
N PHE A 12 -6.20 23.82 -8.73
CA PHE A 12 -5.63 23.17 -9.91
C PHE A 12 -4.56 24.06 -10.55
N ILE A 13 -4.90 25.33 -10.82
CA ILE A 13 -3.98 26.30 -11.43
C ILE A 13 -2.74 26.48 -10.56
N ASN A 14 -2.91 26.63 -9.24
CA ASN A 14 -1.78 26.81 -8.34
C ASN A 14 -0.85 25.60 -8.31
N VAL A 15 -1.38 24.39 -8.08
CA VAL A 15 -0.56 23.17 -8.04
C VAL A 15 0.16 22.97 -9.36
N PHE A 16 -0.56 23.13 -10.48
CA PHE A 16 0.00 22.95 -11.81
C PHE A 16 1.05 24.01 -12.13
N TYR A 17 0.84 25.27 -11.74
CA TYR A 17 1.81 26.36 -11.89
C TYR A 17 3.13 26.05 -11.18
N TRP A 18 3.08 25.63 -9.91
CA TRP A 18 4.29 25.31 -9.14
C TRP A 18 5.03 24.10 -9.72
N GLN A 19 4.31 23.05 -10.12
CA GLN A 19 4.90 21.88 -10.79
C GLN A 19 5.59 22.23 -12.11
N LEU A 20 4.96 23.07 -12.93
CA LEU A 20 5.56 23.54 -14.19
C LEU A 20 6.77 24.46 -13.94
N ARG A 21 6.72 25.31 -12.93
CA ARG A 21 7.82 26.20 -12.57
C ARG A 21 9.06 25.40 -12.16
N ASP A 22 8.87 24.38 -11.31
CA ASP A 22 9.96 23.52 -10.86
C ASP A 22 10.48 22.62 -11.98
N MET A 23 9.61 22.18 -12.90
CA MET A 23 10.02 21.48 -14.12
C MET A 23 10.91 22.35 -15.03
N HIS A 24 10.66 23.66 -15.09
CA HIS A 24 11.40 24.60 -15.93
C HIS A 24 12.60 25.25 -15.24
N HIS A 25 12.87 24.91 -13.98
CA HIS A 25 14.05 25.43 -13.28
C HIS A 25 15.34 24.96 -14.00
N PRO A 26 16.35 25.83 -14.21
CA PRO A 26 17.59 25.46 -14.91
C PRO A 26 18.29 24.25 -14.29
N ASP A 27 18.27 24.15 -12.95
CA ASP A 27 18.88 23.05 -12.21
C ASP A 27 17.96 21.83 -12.02
N SER A 28 16.76 21.84 -12.62
CA SER A 28 15.83 20.73 -12.47
C SER A 28 16.29 19.54 -13.31
N PRO A 29 16.46 18.34 -12.71
CA PRO A 29 16.79 17.13 -13.45
C PRO A 29 15.77 16.80 -14.54
N ILE A 30 14.51 17.19 -14.33
CA ILE A 30 13.43 16.99 -15.30
C ILE A 30 13.61 17.91 -16.51
N ASN A 31 14.04 19.16 -16.30
CA ASN A 31 14.35 20.10 -17.37
C ASN A 31 15.47 19.55 -18.25
N VAL A 32 16.56 19.10 -17.63
CA VAL A 32 17.71 18.50 -18.32
C VAL A 32 17.28 17.28 -19.13
N ALA A 33 16.42 16.41 -18.58
CA ALA A 33 15.92 15.23 -19.28
C ALA A 33 14.97 15.55 -20.46
N CYS A 34 14.31 16.71 -20.44
CA CYS A 34 13.28 17.09 -21.42
C CYS A 34 13.75 18.10 -22.47
N MET A 35 14.95 18.67 -22.32
CA MET A 35 15.51 19.64 -23.25
C MET A 35 16.37 18.95 -24.32
N PRO A 36 16.15 19.23 -25.62
CA PRO A 36 17.01 18.72 -26.69
C PRO A 36 18.47 19.06 -26.44
N ASP A 37 19.35 18.08 -26.59
CA ASP A 37 20.78 18.30 -26.41
C ASP A 37 21.36 18.89 -27.68
N LYS A 38 21.93 20.09 -27.59
CA LYS A 38 22.53 20.81 -28.73
C LYS A 38 23.60 20.00 -29.47
N TYR A 39 24.23 19.05 -28.79
CA TYR A 39 25.31 18.20 -29.33
C TYR A 39 24.89 16.74 -29.49
N SER A 40 23.60 16.41 -29.40
CA SER A 40 23.13 15.04 -29.63
C SER A 40 23.36 14.64 -31.08
N THR A 41 23.94 13.45 -31.28
CA THR A 41 24.06 12.83 -32.61
C THR A 41 22.90 11.90 -32.92
N ARG A 42 21.91 11.81 -32.01
CA ARG A 42 20.72 10.96 -32.18
C ARG A 42 19.65 11.70 -32.97
N GLU A 43 19.18 11.09 -34.07
CA GLU A 43 18.07 11.62 -34.87
C GLU A 43 16.75 11.71 -34.10
N ASP A 44 16.58 10.89 -33.05
CA ASP A 44 15.37 10.84 -32.22
C ASP A 44 15.41 11.70 -30.96
N ASP A 45 16.47 12.50 -30.73
CA ASP A 45 16.65 13.24 -29.46
C ASP A 45 15.51 14.24 -29.21
N GLU A 46 15.20 15.07 -30.21
CA GLU A 46 14.18 16.11 -30.09
C GLU A 46 12.78 15.50 -29.91
N TYR A 47 12.44 14.51 -30.74
CA TYR A 47 11.14 13.84 -30.68
C TYR A 47 10.97 13.01 -29.39
N GLY A 48 12.01 12.27 -28.99
CA GLY A 48 12.01 11.44 -27.79
C GLY A 48 11.85 12.27 -26.52
N LYS A 49 12.58 13.38 -26.41
CA LYS A 49 12.48 14.27 -25.25
C LYS A 49 11.17 15.06 -25.23
N ALA A 50 10.65 15.47 -26.39
CA ALA A 50 9.30 16.05 -26.48
C ALA A 50 8.23 15.07 -26.00
N LYS A 51 8.35 13.78 -26.33
CA LYS A 51 7.45 12.73 -25.84
C LYS A 51 7.52 12.58 -24.32
N ILE A 52 8.73 12.51 -23.75
CA ILE A 52 8.94 12.42 -22.30
C ILE A 52 8.30 13.64 -21.59
N LYS A 53 8.52 14.85 -22.13
CA LYS A 53 7.91 16.08 -21.61
C LYS A 53 6.39 16.00 -21.63
N GLY A 54 5.81 15.47 -22.71
CA GLY A 54 4.37 15.23 -22.81
C GLY A 54 3.82 14.31 -21.72
N GLU A 55 4.49 13.18 -21.47
CA GLU A 55 4.12 12.23 -20.40
C GLU A 55 4.22 12.86 -19.01
N VAL A 56 5.29 13.62 -18.74
CA VAL A 56 5.50 14.33 -17.47
C VAL A 56 4.39 15.37 -17.24
N ILE A 57 4.04 16.15 -18.27
CA ILE A 57 2.94 17.13 -18.18
C ILE A 57 1.60 16.43 -17.96
N GLN A 58 1.32 15.32 -18.65
CA GLN A 58 0.10 14.55 -18.40
C GLN A 58 0.02 14.02 -16.97
N PHE A 59 1.15 13.52 -16.45
CA PHE A 59 1.23 13.09 -15.05
C PHE A 59 0.95 14.26 -14.09
N MET A 60 1.57 15.42 -14.31
CA MET A 60 1.31 16.64 -13.52
C MET A 60 -0.17 17.02 -13.55
N ILE A 61 -0.81 17.04 -14.72
CA ILE A 61 -2.25 17.32 -14.86
C ILE A 61 -3.09 16.34 -14.02
N ARG A 62 -2.76 15.04 -14.06
CA ARG A 62 -3.47 14.03 -13.25
C ARG A 62 -3.32 14.30 -11.76
N THR A 63 -2.09 14.58 -11.30
CA THR A 63 -1.84 14.89 -9.88
C THR A 63 -2.52 16.18 -9.45
N ALA A 64 -2.41 17.26 -10.23
CA ALA A 64 -3.03 18.55 -9.94
C ALA A 64 -4.57 18.43 -9.90
N ARG A 65 -5.16 17.67 -10.81
CA ARG A 65 -6.59 17.35 -10.79
C ARG A 65 -6.97 16.63 -9.51
N GLU A 66 -6.18 15.65 -9.11
CA GLU A 66 -6.42 14.90 -7.87
C GLU A 66 -6.37 15.83 -6.65
N PHE A 67 -5.32 16.65 -6.50
CA PHE A 67 -5.21 17.62 -5.40
C PHE A 67 -6.31 18.67 -5.40
N ALA A 68 -6.68 19.20 -6.57
CA ALA A 68 -7.72 20.21 -6.71
C ALA A 68 -9.13 19.69 -6.35
N THR A 69 -9.35 18.39 -6.55
CA THR A 69 -10.63 17.73 -6.21
C THR A 69 -10.68 17.15 -4.81
N ARG A 70 -9.54 17.08 -4.09
CA ARG A 70 -9.44 16.52 -2.73
C ARG A 70 -10.02 17.41 -1.63
N GLN A 71 -10.42 18.65 -1.93
CA GLN A 71 -11.01 19.56 -0.96
C GLN A 71 -12.45 19.92 -1.35
N ALA A 72 -13.33 19.73 -0.38
CA ALA A 72 -14.78 19.68 -0.47
C ALA A 72 -15.32 18.37 -1.07
N GLU A 73 -15.12 17.24 -0.38
CA GLU A 73 -16.30 16.40 -0.20
C GLU A 73 -17.17 17.14 0.83
N PRO A 74 -18.30 17.79 0.43
CA PRO A 74 -19.33 18.16 1.39
C PRO A 74 -19.64 16.93 2.24
N SER A 75 -20.10 17.16 3.48
CA SER A 75 -20.60 16.10 4.34
C SER A 75 -21.79 15.41 3.68
N ASP A 76 -21.51 14.52 2.74
CA ASP A 76 -22.49 13.71 2.05
C ASP A 76 -23.08 12.79 3.12
N PRO A 77 -24.36 12.96 3.48
CA PRO A 77 -25.00 12.15 4.51
C PRO A 77 -25.04 10.66 4.13
N SER A 78 -24.90 10.34 2.84
CA SER A 78 -24.82 8.97 2.33
C SER A 78 -23.39 8.40 2.33
N ARG A 79 -22.39 9.22 2.68
CA ARG A 79 -20.99 8.78 2.73
C ARG A 79 -20.79 7.79 3.86
N VAL A 80 -20.39 6.57 3.50
CA VAL A 80 -19.95 5.57 4.47
C VAL A 80 -18.71 6.08 5.19
N THR A 81 -18.90 6.53 6.43
CA THR A 81 -17.84 7.08 7.29
C THR A 81 -17.07 6.01 8.05
N ARG A 82 -17.72 4.87 8.30
CA ARG A 82 -17.17 3.75 9.07
C ARG A 82 -17.70 2.43 8.56
N ALA A 83 -16.90 1.38 8.74
CA ALA A 83 -17.34 0.00 8.58
C ALA A 83 -17.19 -0.73 9.92
N LEU A 84 -18.13 -1.60 10.25
CA LEU A 84 -18.03 -2.52 11.37
C LEU A 84 -17.79 -3.91 10.80
N ILE A 85 -16.67 -4.52 11.16
CA ILE A 85 -16.36 -5.90 10.77
C ILE A 85 -16.48 -6.76 12.02
N SER A 86 -17.23 -7.86 11.95
CA SER A 86 -17.33 -8.86 13.02
C SER A 86 -16.93 -10.24 12.50
N ASP A 87 -16.68 -11.16 13.43
CA ASP A 87 -16.53 -12.59 13.16
C ASP A 87 -15.35 -12.98 12.26
N MET A 88 -14.36 -12.10 12.09
CA MET A 88 -13.11 -12.43 11.41
C MET A 88 -12.21 -13.28 12.34
N PRO A 89 -11.66 -14.41 11.85
CA PRO A 89 -10.70 -15.22 12.60
C PRO A 89 -9.46 -14.45 13.06
N TYR A 90 -9.04 -13.45 12.28
CA TYR A 90 -7.97 -12.54 12.67
C TYR A 90 -8.56 -11.42 13.55
N ALA A 91 -8.41 -11.57 14.87
CA ALA A 91 -9.06 -10.73 15.87
C ALA A 91 -8.81 -9.22 15.67
N ALA A 92 -7.63 -8.83 15.18
CA ALA A 92 -7.29 -7.43 14.95
C ALA A 92 -8.09 -6.79 13.80
N ALA A 93 -8.67 -7.59 12.88
CA ALA A 93 -9.55 -7.07 11.83
C ALA A 93 -10.98 -6.77 12.32
N ASN A 94 -11.40 -7.30 13.47
CA ASN A 94 -12.75 -7.06 14.01
C ASN A 94 -12.89 -5.66 14.61
N GLY A 95 -14.12 -5.16 14.69
CA GLY A 95 -14.50 -3.87 15.26
C GLY A 95 -14.62 -2.77 14.21
N PHE A 96 -14.55 -1.51 14.66
CA PHE A 96 -14.72 -0.35 13.79
C PHE A 96 -13.49 -0.07 12.92
N TRP A 97 -13.78 0.34 11.69
CA TRP A 97 -12.87 0.83 10.67
C TRP A 97 -13.31 2.23 10.25
N TYR A 98 -12.36 3.10 9.94
CA TYR A 98 -12.60 4.50 9.62
C TYR A 98 -12.28 4.79 8.17
N ARG A 99 -13.16 5.53 7.50
CA ARG A 99 -12.98 5.92 6.10
C ARG A 99 -11.72 6.76 5.94
N CYS A 100 -10.86 6.38 5.00
CA CYS A 100 -9.69 7.17 4.61
C CYS A 100 -10.12 8.40 3.81
N ALA A 101 -9.26 9.42 3.75
CA ALA A 101 -9.50 10.62 2.96
C ALA A 101 -9.43 10.37 1.43
N PHE A 102 -9.04 9.17 1.01
CA PHE A 102 -8.89 8.77 -0.38
C PHE A 102 -9.68 7.48 -0.68
N ASN A 103 -9.93 7.28 -1.97
CA ASN A 103 -10.51 6.05 -2.53
C ASN A 103 -9.39 5.22 -3.17
N ASN A 104 -9.55 3.91 -3.19
CA ASN A 104 -8.69 3.03 -4.00
C ASN A 104 -9.54 2.44 -5.12
N ASP A 105 -9.07 2.54 -6.36
CA ASP A 105 -9.79 2.00 -7.52
C ASP A 105 -11.26 2.44 -7.57
N LEU A 106 -11.50 3.74 -7.37
CA LEU A 106 -12.83 4.39 -7.32
C LEU A 106 -13.78 3.86 -6.23
N LYS A 107 -13.31 2.99 -5.33
CA LYS A 107 -14.08 2.42 -4.21
C LYS A 107 -13.60 2.98 -2.87
N PRO A 108 -14.46 3.01 -1.85
CA PRO A 108 -14.10 3.55 -0.54
C PRO A 108 -12.98 2.73 0.12
N CYS A 109 -11.97 3.41 0.67
CA CYS A 109 -10.89 2.79 1.42
C CYS A 109 -11.05 3.06 2.93
N PHE A 110 -10.85 2.05 3.77
CA PHE A 110 -10.94 2.18 5.23
C PHE A 110 -9.64 1.79 5.89
N SER A 111 -9.38 2.34 7.08
CA SER A 111 -8.23 1.99 7.89
C SER A 111 -8.63 1.70 9.32
N LYS A 112 -7.83 0.85 9.96
CA LYS A 112 -7.95 0.53 11.37
C LYS A 112 -6.55 0.43 11.96
N THR A 113 -6.29 1.23 12.98
CA THR A 113 -5.02 1.18 13.71
C THR A 113 -5.19 0.34 14.96
N GLY A 114 -4.40 -0.72 15.07
CA GLY A 114 -4.34 -1.60 16.24
C GLY A 114 -2.93 -1.68 16.81
N ARG A 115 -2.73 -2.57 17.80
CA ARG A 115 -1.40 -2.81 18.41
C ARG A 115 -0.40 -3.43 17.43
N GLU A 116 -0.89 -4.17 16.44
CA GLU A 116 -0.08 -4.85 15.41
C GLU A 116 0.18 -3.97 14.18
N GLY A 117 -0.18 -2.68 14.25
CA GLY A 117 -0.03 -1.71 13.17
C GLY A 117 -1.36 -1.28 12.55
N THR A 118 -1.25 -0.54 11.44
CA THR A 118 -2.41 -0.12 10.66
C THR A 118 -2.76 -1.19 9.64
N LEU A 119 -4.05 -1.49 9.56
CA LEU A 119 -4.65 -2.30 8.53
C LEU A 119 -5.46 -1.39 7.61
N TYR A 120 -5.47 -1.73 6.33
CA TYR A 120 -6.25 -1.09 5.29
C TYR A 120 -7.23 -2.08 4.69
N LEU A 121 -8.43 -1.61 4.43
CA LEU A 121 -9.50 -2.30 3.74
C LEU A 121 -9.79 -1.53 2.44
N PHE A 122 -9.54 -2.15 1.31
CA PHE A 122 -9.64 -1.48 0.01
C PHE A 122 -10.06 -2.47 -1.09
N TYR A 123 -10.61 -1.94 -2.18
CA TYR A 123 -10.89 -2.71 -3.39
C TYR A 123 -9.69 -2.69 -4.32
N SER A 124 -9.38 -3.81 -4.97
CA SER A 124 -8.37 -3.87 -6.03
C SER A 124 -9.03 -4.24 -7.35
N ASP A 125 -9.01 -3.33 -8.32
CA ASP A 125 -9.56 -3.56 -9.67
C ASP A 125 -8.81 -4.68 -10.39
N ASN A 126 -7.47 -4.68 -10.29
CA ASN A 126 -6.62 -5.71 -10.90
C ASN A 126 -6.96 -7.12 -10.40
N LEU A 127 -7.26 -7.25 -9.11
CA LEU A 127 -7.58 -8.53 -8.48
C LEU A 127 -9.08 -8.80 -8.38
N ASN A 128 -9.91 -7.88 -8.87
CA ASN A 128 -11.37 -7.84 -8.82
C ASN A 128 -11.93 -8.25 -7.45
N ARG A 129 -11.39 -7.67 -6.37
CA ARG A 129 -11.73 -8.11 -5.02
C ARG A 129 -11.44 -7.10 -3.91
N TRP A 130 -12.16 -7.21 -2.79
CA TRP A 130 -11.85 -6.49 -1.56
C TRP A 130 -10.73 -7.17 -0.76
N ILE A 131 -9.83 -6.38 -0.18
CA ILE A 131 -8.62 -6.83 0.49
C ILE A 131 -8.45 -6.12 1.82
N ILE A 132 -8.07 -6.88 2.86
CA ILE A 132 -7.52 -6.38 4.12
C ILE A 132 -6.03 -6.69 4.16
N ASN A 133 -5.20 -5.67 4.35
CA ASN A 133 -3.74 -5.82 4.41
C ASN A 133 -3.06 -4.69 5.21
N HIS A 134 -1.77 -4.84 5.53
CA HIS A 134 -0.98 -3.79 6.19
C HIS A 134 -0.55 -2.65 5.26
N SER A 135 -0.60 -2.87 3.94
CA SER A 135 -0.32 -1.85 2.92
C SER A 135 -1.34 -1.95 1.78
N ILE A 136 -1.50 -0.86 1.04
CA ILE A 136 -2.37 -0.77 -0.16
C ILE A 136 -1.59 -1.20 -1.42
N GLU A 137 -0.52 -1.97 -1.26
CA GLU A 137 0.30 -2.44 -2.38
C GLU A 137 -0.23 -3.77 -2.92
N THR A 138 -0.23 -3.90 -4.25
CA THR A 138 -0.78 -5.03 -5.01
C THR A 138 0.04 -6.31 -4.93
N ALA A 139 1.26 -6.27 -4.38
CA ALA A 139 2.19 -7.41 -4.39
C ALA A 139 2.21 -8.24 -3.08
N GLY A 140 1.55 -7.78 -2.02
CA GLY A 140 1.57 -8.43 -0.72
C GLY A 140 0.53 -9.55 -0.58
N GLY A 141 0.85 -10.58 0.21
CA GLY A 141 -0.13 -11.62 0.58
C GLY A 141 -1.18 -11.06 1.54
N ALA A 142 -2.40 -10.86 1.06
CA ALA A 142 -3.53 -10.32 1.81
C ALA A 142 -3.77 -11.08 3.14
N ILE A 143 -4.12 -10.33 4.19
CA ILE A 143 -4.53 -10.89 5.48
C ILE A 143 -5.93 -11.45 5.36
N ALA A 144 -6.82 -10.73 4.68
CA ALA A 144 -8.08 -11.27 4.25
C ALA A 144 -8.47 -10.72 2.89
N SER A 145 -9.27 -11.47 2.15
CA SER A 145 -9.87 -10.97 0.91
C SER A 145 -11.26 -11.54 0.72
N ASN A 146 -12.14 -10.70 0.22
CA ASN A 146 -13.35 -11.15 -0.46
C ASN A 146 -12.97 -11.66 -1.87
N ARG A 147 -13.80 -12.43 -2.57
CA ARG A 147 -13.56 -12.86 -3.98
C ARG A 147 -14.60 -12.33 -4.97
N SER A 148 -15.39 -11.37 -4.55
CA SER A 148 -16.42 -10.68 -5.31
C SER A 148 -16.27 -9.17 -5.16
N ASP A 149 -16.89 -8.46 -6.08
CA ASP A 149 -17.16 -7.03 -6.08
C ASP A 149 -18.09 -6.59 -4.93
N ASP A 150 -18.96 -7.49 -4.46
CA ASP A 150 -19.84 -7.29 -3.33
C ASP A 150 -19.09 -7.47 -2.01
N PHE A 151 -19.03 -6.39 -1.26
CA PHE A 151 -18.43 -6.26 0.07
C PHE A 151 -19.03 -7.22 1.11
N THR A 152 -20.29 -7.63 0.93
CA THR A 152 -21.05 -8.45 1.88
C THR A 152 -20.86 -9.96 1.69
N SER A 153 -20.22 -10.37 0.60
CA SER A 153 -20.02 -11.78 0.30
C SER A 153 -18.91 -12.43 1.15
N GLY A 154 -18.63 -13.72 0.95
CA GLY A 154 -17.72 -14.49 1.80
C GLY A 154 -16.28 -13.96 1.85
N TRP A 155 -15.76 -13.78 3.08
CA TRP A 155 -14.39 -13.33 3.36
C TRP A 155 -13.45 -14.50 3.66
N TYR A 156 -12.27 -14.50 3.06
CA TYR A 156 -11.23 -15.52 3.25
C TYR A 156 -10.04 -14.91 4.00
N CYS A 157 -9.66 -15.46 5.16
CA CYS A 157 -8.53 -14.96 5.97
C CYS A 157 -7.28 -15.86 5.87
N ARG A 158 -6.09 -15.25 6.00
CA ARG A 158 -4.80 -15.92 6.13
C ARG A 158 -4.61 -16.38 7.58
N ALA A 159 -4.38 -17.68 7.80
CA ALA A 159 -4.35 -18.29 9.13
C ALA A 159 -3.14 -17.82 9.98
N GLY A 160 -3.37 -17.59 11.28
CA GLY A 160 -2.54 -16.82 12.21
C GLY A 160 -1.29 -17.49 12.79
N TRP A 161 -0.26 -16.69 13.01
CA TRP A 161 0.96 -17.03 13.74
C TRP A 161 0.83 -16.50 15.18
N LYS A 162 0.97 -17.35 16.21
CA LYS A 162 1.00 -16.95 17.63
C LYS A 162 2.37 -17.26 18.23
N VAL A 163 2.90 -16.36 19.07
CA VAL A 163 4.10 -16.62 19.90
C VAL A 163 3.78 -17.74 20.88
N SER A 164 4.64 -18.76 20.94
CA SER A 164 4.43 -19.94 21.77
C SER A 164 5.24 -19.81 23.06
N PRO A 165 4.61 -19.57 24.23
CA PRO A 165 5.32 -19.37 25.50
C PRO A 165 6.04 -20.63 26.00
N GLY A 166 5.82 -21.78 25.38
CA GLY A 166 6.52 -23.02 25.69
C GLY A 166 7.94 -23.11 25.10
N ILE A 167 8.28 -22.29 24.10
CA ILE A 167 9.56 -22.43 23.38
C ILE A 167 10.69 -21.79 24.18
N THR A 168 11.66 -22.60 24.60
CA THR A 168 12.84 -22.20 25.38
C THR A 168 14.12 -22.60 24.65
N MET A 169 15.11 -21.70 24.59
CA MET A 169 16.42 -21.94 23.98
C MET A 169 17.50 -21.91 25.06
N THR A 170 18.31 -22.97 25.15
CA THR A 170 19.37 -23.11 26.17
C THR A 170 20.71 -23.43 25.52
N PRO A 171 21.79 -22.68 25.82
CA PRO A 171 23.11 -22.98 25.30
C PRO A 171 23.66 -24.26 25.95
N ILE A 172 24.23 -25.15 25.15
CA ILE A 172 24.84 -26.41 25.59
C ILE A 172 26.14 -26.68 24.84
N SER A 173 26.98 -27.58 25.34
CA SER A 173 28.21 -27.99 24.65
C SER A 173 27.99 -29.30 23.90
N CYS A 174 28.36 -29.34 22.62
CA CYS A 174 28.24 -30.51 21.77
C CYS A 174 29.58 -30.72 21.03
N PRO A 175 30.26 -31.87 21.15
CA PRO A 175 31.59 -32.10 20.56
C PRO A 175 31.61 -31.97 19.04
N ASP A 176 30.49 -32.30 18.39
CA ASP A 176 30.37 -32.30 16.93
C ASP A 176 29.95 -30.92 16.36
N ALA A 177 29.73 -29.93 17.22
CA ALA A 177 29.37 -28.56 16.82
C ALA A 177 30.60 -27.67 16.68
N HIS A 178 30.51 -26.64 15.84
CA HIS A 178 31.63 -25.73 15.57
C HIS A 178 32.07 -25.01 16.87
N ASN A 179 33.34 -25.21 17.28
CA ASN A 179 33.90 -24.78 18.57
C ASN A 179 33.23 -25.37 19.81
N GLY A 180 32.58 -26.53 19.69
CA GLY A 180 32.01 -27.27 20.81
C GLY A 180 30.76 -26.63 21.45
N LYS A 181 30.21 -25.56 20.85
CA LYS A 181 29.05 -24.81 21.37
C LYS A 181 27.84 -25.04 20.48
N ALA A 182 26.70 -25.31 21.10
CA ALA A 182 25.42 -25.52 20.44
C ALA A 182 24.28 -24.89 21.26
N ILE A 183 23.09 -24.78 20.66
CA ILE A 183 21.88 -24.28 21.32
C ILE A 183 20.82 -25.37 21.22
N LYS A 184 20.27 -25.76 22.37
CA LYS A 184 19.15 -26.67 22.46
C LYS A 184 17.85 -25.87 22.50
N VAL A 185 16.98 -26.10 21.53
CA VAL A 185 15.64 -25.52 21.46
C VAL A 185 14.62 -26.57 21.90
N THR A 186 13.75 -26.20 22.85
CA THR A 186 12.73 -27.10 23.43
C THR A 186 11.37 -26.41 23.55
N GLY A 187 10.29 -27.18 23.55
CA GLY A 187 8.93 -26.70 23.80
C GLY A 187 8.20 -26.10 22.59
N ILE A 188 8.67 -26.41 21.38
CA ILE A 188 7.87 -26.22 20.16
C ILE A 188 6.74 -27.27 20.18
N PRO A 189 5.45 -26.86 20.20
CA PRO A 189 4.34 -27.81 20.15
C PRO A 189 4.38 -28.54 18.81
N ASP A 190 4.67 -29.84 18.89
CA ASP A 190 4.94 -30.68 17.73
C ASP A 190 3.61 -31.16 17.13
N ASN A 191 2.99 -30.30 16.32
CA ASN A 191 1.71 -30.58 15.65
C ASN A 191 1.87 -31.22 14.26
N ARG A 192 3.07 -31.63 13.87
CA ARG A 192 3.28 -32.39 12.63
C ARG A 192 4.17 -33.60 12.90
N LYS A 193 3.73 -34.75 12.39
CA LYS A 193 4.50 -35.98 12.35
C LYS A 193 5.80 -35.74 11.55
N GLY A 194 6.91 -35.54 12.25
CA GLY A 194 8.26 -35.58 11.69
C GLY A 194 9.15 -34.37 12.04
N GLU A 195 9.89 -34.51 13.15
CA GLU A 195 11.32 -34.18 13.37
C GLU A 195 11.97 -32.96 12.65
N LYS A 196 12.85 -32.14 13.26
CA LYS A 196 13.40 -32.06 14.63
C LYS A 196 13.16 -30.65 15.19
N SER A 197 11.90 -30.20 15.24
CA SER A 197 11.55 -28.85 15.72
C SER A 197 12.13 -28.55 17.11
N ASN A 198 12.32 -29.58 17.94
CA ASN A 198 13.15 -29.54 19.12
C ASN A 198 14.48 -30.26 18.83
N GLY A 199 15.61 -29.62 19.10
CA GLY A 199 16.92 -30.13 18.69
C GLY A 199 18.10 -29.33 19.21
N ILE A 200 19.30 -29.88 19.02
CA ILE A 200 20.58 -29.25 19.32
C ILE A 200 21.16 -28.76 18.00
N TYR A 201 21.45 -27.46 17.93
CA TYR A 201 21.91 -26.77 16.72
C TYR A 201 23.24 -26.06 16.95
#